data_AF-A0AAE3HNQ0-F1
#
_entry.id   AF-A0AAE3HNQ0-F1
#
_cell.length_a   1.000
_cell.length_b   1.000
_cell.length_c   1.000
_cell.angle_alpha   90.00
_cell.angle_beta   90.00
_cell.angle_gamma   90.00
#
_symmetry.space_group_name_H-M   'P 1'
#
loop_
_entity.id
_entity.type
_entity.pdbx_description
1 polymer ?
#
loop_
_entity_poly.entity_id
_entity_poly.type
_entity_poly.pdbx_seq_one_letter_code
_entity_poly.pdbx_strand_id
1 'polypeptide(L)'
;MVPKKTWLNTFFCIVLSISIAIYLFSTNVFGLVPALAVCFFGITIGLLLGQDVKVNPKGSKAYVTSSDLNAKSKSSTSKLTTLIKQQQNTYQQVFLKNPTTFHQPTFHYDWWMFPIPVHPAASSTSKQYAVNDVEITQLLQHDLFMKTYFLSIEKYLNNLSKHGWNQYPIRYEKMLRSLSCFISVSQNLTKNHNIESIQKKLYPLASKAVEYAEQNHMNTGRMAILIRDVKKILMGDVLTSKKEFAPAFRSVSLSNTEKCIAALSSEALLNADVRLKKMSS
;
A
#
# COMPACT_ATOMS: atom_id res chain seq x y z
N MET A 1 -32.55 32.09 -30.39
CA MET A 1 -32.74 33.24 -29.46
C MET A 1 -32.77 32.70 -28.03
N VAL A 2 -31.71 32.91 -27.26
CA VAL A 2 -31.65 32.50 -25.84
C VAL A 2 -32.41 33.54 -25.01
N PRO A 3 -33.30 33.13 -24.09
CA PRO A 3 -34.13 34.07 -23.34
C PRO A 3 -33.25 34.97 -22.45
N LYS A 4 -33.34 36.31 -22.63
CA LYS A 4 -32.56 37.32 -21.91
C LYS A 4 -32.61 37.21 -20.37
N LYS A 5 -33.59 36.49 -19.81
CA LYS A 5 -33.72 36.26 -18.35
C LYS A 5 -32.66 35.34 -17.76
N THR A 6 -32.13 34.36 -18.51
CA THR A 6 -31.13 33.42 -17.95
C THR A 6 -29.76 34.06 -17.79
N TRP A 7 -29.42 35.03 -18.64
CA TRP A 7 -28.11 35.67 -18.62
C TRP A 7 -27.90 36.56 -17.39
N LEU A 8 -28.94 37.27 -16.95
CA LEU A 8 -28.88 38.13 -15.76
C LEU A 8 -28.62 37.32 -14.49
N ASN A 9 -29.28 36.16 -14.34
CA ASN A 9 -29.11 35.31 -13.17
C ASN A 9 -27.70 34.70 -13.11
N THR A 10 -27.17 34.26 -14.25
CA THR A 10 -25.81 33.73 -14.31
C THR A 10 -24.76 34.80 -13.99
N PHE A 11 -24.94 36.01 -14.51
CA PHE A 11 -24.03 37.12 -14.22
C PHE A 11 -24.05 37.51 -12.73
N PHE A 12 -25.23 37.56 -12.12
CA PHE A 12 -25.37 37.87 -10.69
C PHE A 12 -24.70 36.82 -9.80
N CYS A 13 -24.85 35.53 -10.12
CA CYS A 13 -24.20 34.44 -9.39
C CYS A 13 -22.67 34.52 -9.47
N ILE A 14 -22.11 34.90 -10.63
CA ILE A 14 -20.66 35.04 -10.82
C ILE A 14 -20.12 36.21 -9.98
N VAL A 15 -20.77 37.38 -10.07
CA VAL A 15 -20.33 38.58 -9.33
C VAL A 15 -20.43 38.38 -7.82
N LEU A 16 -21.49 37.72 -7.34
CA LEU A 16 -21.66 37.40 -5.93
C LEU A 16 -20.58 36.43 -5.43
N SER A 17 -20.24 35.41 -6.23
CA SER A 17 -19.19 34.44 -5.88
C SER A 17 -17.81 35.08 -5.78
N ILE A 18 -17.49 35.99 -6.70
CA ILE A 18 -16.22 36.75 -6.70
C ILE A 18 -16.14 37.68 -5.49
N SER A 19 -17.24 38.37 -5.17
CA SER A 19 -17.29 39.31 -4.03
C SER A 19 -17.09 38.59 -2.69
N ILE A 20 -17.69 37.41 -2.53
CA ILE A 20 -17.49 36.56 -1.33
C ILE A 20 -16.04 36.10 -1.22
N ALA A 21 -15.42 35.68 -2.33
CA ALA A 21 -14.02 35.26 -2.34
C ALA A 21 -13.06 36.39 -1.95
N ILE A 22 -13.28 37.61 -2.47
CA ILE A 22 -12.47 38.79 -2.13
C ILE A 22 -12.64 39.16 -0.64
N TYR A 23 -13.88 39.14 -0.13
CA TYR A 23 -14.16 39.43 1.28
C TYR A 23 -13.46 38.43 2.22
N LEU A 24 -13.54 37.14 1.90
CA LEU A 24 -12.87 36.08 2.68
C LEU A 24 -11.33 36.20 2.62
N PHE A 25 -10.77 36.68 1.52
CA PHE A 25 -9.33 36.93 1.39
C PHE A 25 -8.87 38.16 2.18
N SER A 26 -9.70 39.21 2.24
CA SER A 26 -9.37 40.46 2.92
C SER A 26 -9.43 40.40 4.45
N THR A 27 -10.18 39.46 5.02
CA THR A 27 -10.42 39.38 6.47
C THR A 27 -9.38 38.55 7.24
N ASN A 28 -8.34 38.04 6.56
CA ASN A 28 -7.20 37.35 7.15
C ASN A 28 -7.58 36.26 8.19
N VAL A 29 -8.72 35.60 7.97
CA VAL A 29 -9.21 34.48 8.81
C VAL A 29 -8.49 33.20 8.36
N PHE A 30 -7.17 33.17 8.54
CA PHE A 30 -6.36 31.96 8.38
C PHE A 30 -6.59 31.04 9.59
N GLY A 31 -7.65 30.25 9.54
CA GLY A 31 -7.89 29.25 10.57
C GLY A 31 -8.81 28.10 10.21
N LEU A 32 -9.82 28.30 9.34
CA LEU A 32 -10.86 27.26 9.25
C LEU A 32 -11.71 27.25 7.97
N VAL A 33 -11.16 27.56 6.78
CA VAL A 33 -11.96 27.45 5.53
C VAL A 33 -11.19 26.96 4.29
N PRO A 34 -10.68 25.71 4.24
CA PRO A 34 -10.43 25.06 2.94
C PRO A 34 -11.52 24.05 2.55
N ALA A 35 -12.41 23.67 3.47
CA ALA A 35 -13.28 22.50 3.27
C ALA A 35 -14.56 22.75 2.44
N LEU A 36 -15.01 24.01 2.29
CA LEU A 36 -16.29 24.31 1.63
C LEU A 36 -16.18 24.78 0.17
N ALA A 37 -14.99 25.19 -0.29
CA ALA A 37 -14.80 25.70 -1.65
C ALA A 37 -14.78 24.58 -2.72
N VAL A 38 -14.51 23.33 -2.34
CA VAL A 38 -14.38 22.19 -3.28
C VAL A 38 -15.75 21.62 -3.67
N CYS A 39 -16.81 21.87 -2.91
CA CYS A 39 -18.12 21.26 -3.17
C CYS A 39 -18.93 21.93 -4.30
N PHE A 40 -18.63 23.19 -4.66
CA PHE A 40 -19.45 23.91 -5.65
C PHE A 40 -18.98 23.76 -7.11
N PHE A 41 -17.73 23.39 -7.36
CA PHE A 41 -17.20 23.24 -8.74
C PHE A 41 -17.52 21.89 -9.39
N GLY A 42 -17.92 20.87 -8.61
CA GLY A 42 -18.14 19.50 -9.13
C GLY A 42 -19.50 19.27 -9.80
N ILE A 43 -20.49 20.13 -9.57
CA ILE A 43 -21.88 19.86 -10.01
C ILE A 43 -22.13 20.31 -11.46
N THR A 44 -21.34 21.24 -12.00
CA THR A 44 -21.64 21.85 -13.32
C THR A 44 -21.12 21.04 -14.52
N ILE A 45 -20.17 20.12 -14.34
CA ILE A 45 -19.55 19.38 -15.46
C ILE A 45 -20.28 18.04 -15.77
N GLY A 46 -21.09 17.53 -14.84
CA GLY A 46 -21.78 16.24 -15.00
C GLY A 46 -23.00 16.23 -15.93
N LEU A 47 -23.42 17.39 -16.47
CA LEU A 47 -24.69 17.51 -17.21
C LEU A 47 -24.55 17.57 -18.75
N LEU A 48 -23.34 17.41 -19.31
CA LEU A 48 -23.08 17.74 -20.74
C LEU A 48 -22.58 16.60 -21.63
N LEU A 49 -22.46 15.36 -21.17
CA LEU A 49 -22.00 14.25 -22.02
C LEU A 49 -22.81 12.97 -21.80
N GLY A 50 -24.01 12.93 -22.38
CA GLY A 50 -24.78 11.71 -22.59
C GLY A 50 -25.17 11.59 -24.06
N GLN A 51 -24.33 10.93 -24.86
CA GLN A 51 -24.71 10.46 -26.19
C GLN A 51 -24.58 8.94 -26.25
N ASP A 52 -25.71 8.31 -26.55
CA ASP A 52 -25.88 6.88 -26.77
C ASP A 52 -25.12 6.40 -28.01
N VAL A 53 -24.25 5.40 -27.84
CA VAL A 53 -23.65 4.66 -28.95
C VAL A 53 -24.27 3.27 -29.00
N LYS A 54 -25.15 3.06 -29.99
CA LYS A 54 -25.62 1.73 -30.42
C LYS A 54 -24.50 1.03 -31.19
N VAL A 55 -24.11 -0.16 -30.74
CA VAL A 55 -23.30 -1.10 -31.53
C VAL A 55 -24.03 -2.44 -31.59
N ASN A 56 -24.24 -2.95 -32.80
CA ASN A 56 -24.80 -4.28 -33.07
C ASN A 56 -23.64 -5.22 -33.53
N PRO A 57 -23.60 -6.50 -33.15
CA PRO A 57 -22.39 -7.31 -33.22
C PRO A 57 -22.41 -8.29 -34.41
N LYS A 58 -21.23 -8.65 -34.92
CA LYS A 58 -20.96 -9.94 -35.58
C LYS A 58 -19.46 -10.23 -35.54
N GLY A 59 -19.09 -11.34 -34.89
CA GLY A 59 -17.72 -11.85 -34.87
C GLY A 59 -17.45 -12.68 -33.62
N SER A 60 -17.60 -14.01 -33.74
CA SER A 60 -17.29 -14.97 -32.69
C SER A 60 -15.83 -14.91 -32.26
N LYS A 61 -15.60 -14.56 -30.99
CA LYS A 61 -14.46 -15.00 -30.17
C LYS A 61 -15.03 -15.36 -28.79
N ALA A 62 -14.48 -16.38 -28.16
CA ALA A 62 -14.93 -16.89 -26.86
C ALA A 62 -15.17 -15.73 -25.88
N TYR A 63 -16.44 -15.52 -25.53
CA TYR A 63 -16.85 -14.49 -24.60
C TYR A 63 -16.43 -14.94 -23.20
N VAL A 64 -15.41 -14.29 -22.65
CA VAL A 64 -15.32 -14.13 -21.19
C VAL A 64 -16.58 -13.37 -20.81
N THR A 65 -17.51 -14.06 -20.15
CA THR A 65 -18.79 -13.49 -19.74
C THR A 65 -18.54 -12.30 -18.83
N SER A 66 -19.27 -11.21 -19.06
CA SER A 66 -19.20 -9.99 -18.25
C SER A 66 -19.51 -10.23 -16.76
N SER A 67 -20.17 -11.36 -16.44
CA SER A 67 -20.38 -11.85 -15.07
C SER A 67 -19.07 -12.16 -14.33
N ASP A 68 -18.07 -12.70 -15.02
CA ASP A 68 -16.85 -13.23 -14.40
C ASP A 68 -15.85 -12.11 -14.11
N LEU A 69 -15.82 -11.09 -14.98
CA LEU A 69 -15.08 -9.84 -14.74
C LEU A 69 -15.70 -9.04 -13.59
N ASN A 70 -17.03 -9.04 -13.46
CA ASN A 70 -17.73 -8.33 -12.38
C ASN A 70 -17.58 -9.05 -11.03
N ALA A 71 -17.58 -10.39 -10.99
CA ALA A 71 -17.32 -11.16 -9.77
C ALA A 71 -15.87 -11.01 -9.28
N LYS A 72 -14.90 -10.98 -10.21
CA LYS A 72 -13.48 -10.78 -9.88
C LYS A 72 -13.18 -9.38 -9.38
N SER A 73 -13.84 -8.34 -9.92
CA SER A 73 -13.69 -6.97 -9.42
C SER A 73 -14.29 -6.80 -8.02
N LYS A 74 -15.48 -7.38 -7.78
CA LYS A 74 -16.17 -7.32 -6.47
C LYS A 74 -15.40 -8.05 -5.36
N SER A 75 -14.77 -9.17 -5.70
CA SER A 75 -13.90 -9.95 -4.79
C SER A 75 -12.60 -9.23 -4.44
N SER A 76 -11.98 -8.51 -5.39
CA SER A 76 -10.77 -7.71 -5.12
C SER A 76 -11.07 -6.54 -4.18
N THR A 77 -12.19 -5.84 -4.37
CA THR A 77 -12.61 -4.73 -3.50
C THR A 77 -12.89 -5.18 -2.05
N SER A 78 -13.47 -6.36 -1.85
CA SER A 78 -13.74 -6.88 -0.49
C SER A 78 -12.45 -7.28 0.24
N LYS A 79 -11.48 -7.85 -0.49
CA LYS A 79 -10.15 -8.20 0.03
C LYS A 79 -9.37 -6.96 0.49
N LEU A 80 -9.27 -5.92 -0.35
CA LEU A 80 -8.55 -4.70 0.03
C LEU A 80 -9.21 -3.99 1.20
N THR A 81 -10.54 -3.96 1.24
CA THR A 81 -11.29 -3.41 2.39
C THR A 81 -10.92 -4.13 3.69
N THR A 82 -10.78 -5.46 3.64
CA THR A 82 -10.38 -6.27 4.80
C THR A 82 -8.94 -5.94 5.23
N LEU A 83 -8.01 -5.87 4.29
CA LEU A 83 -6.61 -5.51 4.54
C LEU A 83 -6.52 -4.13 5.21
N ILE A 84 -7.22 -3.13 4.68
CA ILE A 84 -7.22 -1.76 5.20
C ILE A 84 -7.79 -1.75 6.62
N LYS A 85 -8.95 -2.37 6.87
CA LYS A 85 -9.54 -2.44 8.22
C LYS A 85 -8.58 -3.09 9.22
N GLN A 86 -7.92 -4.17 8.82
CA GLN A 86 -6.98 -4.87 9.68
C GLN A 86 -5.72 -4.06 9.97
N GLN A 87 -5.22 -3.32 8.99
CA GLN A 87 -4.13 -2.36 9.17
C GLN A 87 -4.51 -1.27 10.19
N GLN A 88 -5.68 -0.64 10.04
CA GLN A 88 -6.15 0.39 10.97
C GLN A 88 -6.32 -0.16 12.38
N ASN A 89 -6.96 -1.32 12.52
CA ASN A 89 -7.16 -1.96 13.82
C ASN A 89 -5.82 -2.31 14.47
N THR A 90 -4.87 -2.84 13.72
CA THR A 90 -3.53 -3.17 14.24
C THR A 90 -2.78 -1.93 14.68
N TYR A 91 -2.86 -0.84 13.91
CA TYR A 91 -2.24 0.41 14.32
C TYR A 91 -2.79 0.89 15.67
N GLN A 92 -4.11 0.89 15.83
CA GLN A 92 -4.76 1.29 17.07
C GLN A 92 -4.47 0.34 18.25
N GLN A 93 -4.60 -0.97 18.03
CA GLN A 93 -4.56 -1.96 19.11
C GLN A 93 -3.15 -2.46 19.44
N VAL A 94 -2.21 -2.37 18.50
CA VAL A 94 -0.84 -2.87 18.67
C VAL A 94 0.13 -1.70 18.74
N PHE A 95 0.19 -0.86 17.71
CA PHE A 95 1.20 0.21 17.65
C PHE A 95 0.98 1.26 18.73
N LEU A 96 -0.26 1.70 18.96
CA LEU A 96 -0.54 2.74 19.95
C LEU A 96 -0.60 2.19 21.39
N LYS A 97 -1.18 1.01 21.61
CA LYS A 97 -1.27 0.41 22.95
C LYS A 97 0.04 -0.18 23.47
N ASN A 98 0.93 -0.64 22.59
CA ASN A 98 2.20 -1.29 22.95
C ASN A 98 3.40 -0.51 22.39
N PRO A 99 3.55 0.79 22.72
CA PRO A 99 4.43 1.70 21.98
C PRO A 99 5.92 1.38 22.06
N THR A 100 6.35 0.57 23.03
CA THR A 100 7.75 0.16 23.24
C THR A 100 8.02 -1.29 22.85
N THR A 101 7.01 -2.09 22.53
CA THR A 101 7.15 -3.54 22.31
C THR A 101 6.49 -4.03 21.04
N PHE A 102 5.74 -3.21 20.31
CA PHE A 102 5.08 -3.64 19.06
C PHE A 102 6.05 -4.19 18.00
N HIS A 103 7.33 -3.78 18.04
CA HIS A 103 8.37 -4.31 17.18
C HIS A 103 8.80 -5.75 17.56
N GLN A 104 8.39 -6.30 18.70
CA GLN A 104 8.80 -7.63 19.13
C GLN A 104 8.13 -8.76 18.30
N PRO A 105 8.71 -9.98 18.26
CA PRO A 105 8.18 -11.10 17.49
C PRO A 105 6.76 -11.54 17.88
N THR A 106 6.31 -11.22 19.09
CA THR A 106 4.99 -11.55 19.65
C THR A 106 3.81 -11.06 18.80
N PHE A 107 4.00 -10.00 18.00
CA PHE A 107 2.96 -9.42 17.17
C PHE A 107 3.13 -9.79 15.68
N HIS A 108 2.19 -10.51 15.08
CA HIS A 108 2.33 -11.03 13.70
C HIS A 108 1.54 -10.22 12.67
N TYR A 109 1.80 -8.92 12.55
CA TYR A 109 1.06 -8.02 11.66
C TYR A 109 1.67 -7.80 10.27
N ASP A 110 2.79 -8.46 9.98
CA ASP A 110 3.69 -8.11 8.89
C ASP A 110 2.99 -8.10 7.52
N TRP A 111 2.03 -9.01 7.33
CA TRP A 111 1.37 -9.25 6.05
C TRP A 111 0.40 -8.15 5.61
N TRP A 112 -0.36 -7.57 6.54
CA TRP A 112 -1.32 -6.50 6.23
C TRP A 112 -0.79 -5.10 6.53
N MET A 113 0.24 -4.98 7.38
CA MET A 113 0.94 -3.71 7.59
C MET A 113 1.92 -3.40 6.45
N PHE A 114 2.60 -4.43 5.92
CA PHE A 114 3.58 -4.32 4.84
C PHE A 114 3.23 -5.28 3.69
N PRO A 115 2.12 -5.04 2.98
CA PRO A 115 1.66 -5.94 1.93
C PRO A 115 2.65 -5.96 0.76
N ILE A 116 2.84 -7.15 0.21
CA ILE A 116 3.74 -7.45 -0.91
C ILE A 116 3.10 -8.48 -1.85
N PRO A 117 3.54 -8.56 -3.12
CA PRO A 117 3.25 -9.70 -3.97
C PRO A 117 3.84 -11.00 -3.38
N VAL A 118 3.16 -12.13 -3.59
CA VAL A 118 3.63 -13.44 -3.12
C VAL A 118 3.54 -14.49 -4.21
N HIS A 119 4.36 -15.52 -4.09
CA HIS A 119 4.32 -16.68 -4.99
C HIS A 119 3.01 -17.47 -4.82
N PRO A 120 2.45 -18.08 -5.88
CA PRO A 120 1.26 -18.93 -5.79
C PRO A 120 1.38 -20.15 -4.86
N ALA A 121 2.60 -20.55 -4.47
CA ALA A 121 2.84 -21.61 -3.48
C ALA A 121 2.92 -21.10 -2.03
N ALA A 122 2.76 -19.80 -1.78
CA ALA A 122 2.80 -19.25 -0.42
C ALA A 122 1.64 -19.77 0.45
N SER A 123 1.77 -19.61 1.77
CA SER A 123 0.72 -20.00 2.73
C SER A 123 -0.59 -19.25 2.49
N SER A 124 -1.71 -19.81 2.99
CA SER A 124 -3.03 -19.19 2.91
C SER A 124 -3.03 -17.76 3.46
N THR A 125 -2.46 -17.54 4.64
CA THR A 125 -2.32 -16.21 5.25
C THR A 125 -1.54 -15.24 4.36
N SER A 126 -0.43 -15.72 3.76
CA SER A 126 0.37 -14.91 2.84
C SER A 126 -0.46 -14.46 1.64
N LYS A 127 -1.22 -15.38 1.04
CA LYS A 127 -2.08 -15.13 -0.13
C LYS A 127 -3.23 -14.19 0.18
N GLN A 128 -3.82 -14.30 1.37
CA GLN A 128 -4.95 -13.48 1.80
C GLN A 128 -4.61 -11.98 1.78
N TYR A 129 -3.40 -11.61 2.20
CA TYR A 129 -2.96 -10.21 2.26
C TYR A 129 -1.95 -9.83 1.18
N ALA A 130 -1.64 -10.74 0.26
CA ALA A 130 -0.80 -10.44 -0.88
C ALA A 130 -1.45 -9.36 -1.75
N VAL A 131 -0.64 -8.49 -2.34
CA VAL A 131 -1.11 -7.47 -3.27
C VAL A 131 -0.40 -7.57 -4.61
N ASN A 132 -1.10 -7.32 -5.71
CA ASN A 132 -0.50 -7.12 -7.02
C ASN A 132 -0.38 -5.64 -7.38
N ASP A 133 0.21 -5.29 -8.52
CA ASP A 133 0.44 -3.91 -8.93
C ASP A 133 -0.85 -3.08 -9.08
N VAL A 134 -1.95 -3.71 -9.50
CA VAL A 134 -3.28 -3.06 -9.59
C VAL A 134 -3.81 -2.74 -8.19
N GLU A 135 -3.69 -3.68 -7.27
CA GLU A 135 -4.07 -3.52 -5.87
C GLU A 135 -3.19 -2.46 -5.17
N ILE A 136 -1.87 -2.41 -5.45
CA ILE A 136 -0.97 -1.36 -4.95
C ILE A 136 -1.38 0.01 -5.49
N THR A 137 -1.76 0.10 -6.77
CA THR A 137 -2.27 1.34 -7.37
C THR A 137 -3.51 1.85 -6.63
N GLN A 138 -4.43 0.94 -6.29
CA GLN A 138 -5.62 1.27 -5.50
C GLN A 138 -5.27 1.71 -4.08
N LEU A 139 -4.31 1.03 -3.43
CA LEU A 139 -3.85 1.38 -2.09
C LEU A 139 -3.12 2.74 -2.06
N LEU A 140 -2.32 3.06 -3.09
CA LEU A 140 -1.68 4.36 -3.26
C LEU A 140 -2.71 5.50 -3.36
N GLN A 141 -3.92 5.24 -3.84
CA GLN A 141 -4.98 6.24 -3.94
C GLN A 141 -5.87 6.30 -2.68
N HIS A 142 -5.63 5.43 -1.69
CA HIS A 142 -6.47 5.31 -0.51
C HIS A 142 -5.86 6.07 0.69
N ASP A 143 -6.33 7.29 0.93
CA ASP A 143 -5.77 8.23 1.91
C ASP A 143 -5.56 7.65 3.31
N LEU A 144 -6.58 6.99 3.86
CA LEU A 144 -6.50 6.42 5.21
C LEU A 144 -5.49 5.27 5.29
N PHE A 145 -5.33 4.52 4.20
CA PHE A 145 -4.35 3.44 4.15
C PHE A 145 -2.94 4.02 4.11
N MET A 146 -2.69 4.95 3.19
CA MET A 146 -1.37 5.57 3.05
C MET A 146 -0.96 6.34 4.29
N LYS A 147 -1.88 7.08 4.93
CA LYS A 147 -1.62 7.75 6.21
C LYS A 147 -1.13 6.77 7.26
N THR A 148 -1.84 5.66 7.46
CA THR A 148 -1.46 4.65 8.46
C THR A 148 -0.21 3.89 8.06
N TYR A 149 -0.01 3.60 6.78
CA TYR A 149 1.19 2.98 6.25
C TYR A 149 2.44 3.81 6.58
N PHE A 150 2.43 5.12 6.29
CA PHE A 150 3.53 6.02 6.63
C PHE A 150 3.82 6.06 8.13
N LEU A 151 2.77 6.29 8.93
CA LEU A 151 2.90 6.37 10.39
C LEU A 151 3.43 5.07 11.00
N SER A 152 3.06 3.92 10.42
CA SER A 152 3.51 2.62 10.91
C SER A 152 4.98 2.37 10.62
N ILE A 153 5.45 2.72 9.42
CA ILE A 153 6.87 2.60 9.05
C ILE A 153 7.71 3.52 9.91
N GLU A 154 7.33 4.79 10.02
CA GLU A 154 8.05 5.77 10.83
C GLU A 154 8.13 5.31 12.29
N LYS A 155 7.00 4.90 12.87
CA LYS A 155 6.96 4.44 14.25
C LYS A 155 7.83 3.19 14.43
N TYR A 156 7.77 2.23 13.50
CA TYR A 156 8.57 1.01 13.55
C TYR A 156 10.07 1.29 13.50
N LEU A 157 10.53 2.11 12.54
CA LEU A 157 11.94 2.52 12.43
C LEU A 157 12.41 3.26 13.68
N ASN A 158 11.60 4.19 14.21
CA ASN A 158 11.92 4.91 15.45
C ASN A 158 12.01 3.95 16.65
N ASN A 159 11.16 2.92 16.71
CA ASN A 159 11.21 1.93 17.78
C ASN A 159 12.46 1.08 17.71
N LEU A 160 12.83 0.61 16.51
CA LEU A 160 14.06 -0.13 16.30
C LEU A 160 15.30 0.70 16.66
N SER A 161 15.34 1.98 16.26
CA SER A 161 16.42 2.88 16.65
C SER A 161 16.52 3.10 18.17
N LYS A 162 15.38 3.14 18.88
CA LYS A 162 15.34 3.39 20.32
C LYS A 162 15.59 2.14 21.17
N HIS A 163 15.04 1.01 20.75
CA HIS A 163 14.99 -0.22 21.56
C HIS A 163 15.87 -1.34 21.00
N GLY A 164 16.52 -1.10 19.87
CA GLY A 164 17.39 -2.06 19.21
C GLY A 164 16.64 -3.05 18.32
N TRP A 165 17.43 -3.95 17.75
CA TRP A 165 16.96 -4.97 16.82
C TRP A 165 16.15 -6.06 17.52
N ASN A 166 14.98 -6.41 16.98
CA ASN A 166 14.04 -7.40 17.54
C ASN A 166 14.37 -8.87 17.23
N GLN A 167 15.51 -9.16 16.57
CA GLN A 167 15.86 -10.50 16.08
C GLN A 167 14.78 -11.15 15.19
N TYR A 168 13.92 -10.33 14.55
CA TYR A 168 12.84 -10.79 13.67
C TYR A 168 12.99 -10.19 12.26
N PRO A 169 14.00 -10.66 11.49
CA PRO A 169 14.40 -10.08 10.20
C PRO A 169 13.28 -10.05 9.17
N ILE A 170 12.38 -11.02 9.22
CA ILE A 170 11.26 -11.13 8.27
C ILE A 170 10.39 -9.87 8.26
N ARG A 171 10.11 -9.25 9.41
CA ARG A 171 9.28 -8.03 9.47
C ARG A 171 9.95 -6.87 8.75
N TYR A 172 11.24 -6.68 9.02
CA TYR A 172 12.02 -5.63 8.39
C TYR A 172 12.16 -5.85 6.88
N GLU A 173 12.45 -7.08 6.48
CA GLU A 173 12.54 -7.47 5.08
C GLU A 173 11.23 -7.18 4.34
N LYS A 174 10.09 -7.54 4.94
CA LYS A 174 8.77 -7.28 4.38
C LYS A 174 8.47 -5.79 4.25
N MET A 175 8.77 -5.00 5.29
CA MET A 175 8.63 -3.55 5.23
C MET A 175 9.45 -2.97 4.08
N LEU A 176 10.71 -3.36 3.94
CA LEU A 176 11.60 -2.85 2.90
C LEU A 176 11.16 -3.29 1.49
N ARG A 177 10.71 -4.54 1.33
CA ARG A 177 10.10 -5.04 0.08
C ARG A 177 8.81 -4.27 -0.26
N SER A 178 7.95 -4.05 0.72
CA SER A 178 6.71 -3.30 0.55
C SER A 178 7.01 -1.87 0.09
N LEU A 179 7.95 -1.17 0.73
CA LEU A 179 8.41 0.15 0.30
C LEU A 179 8.91 0.15 -1.14
N SER A 180 9.75 -0.82 -1.51
CA SER A 180 10.23 -1.00 -2.88
C SER A 180 9.08 -1.15 -3.87
N CYS A 181 8.09 -2.02 -3.59
CA CYS A 181 6.93 -2.21 -4.46
C CYS A 181 6.11 -0.92 -4.61
N PHE A 182 5.83 -0.21 -3.51
CA PHE A 182 5.05 1.03 -3.55
C PHE A 182 5.77 2.14 -4.32
N ILE A 183 7.10 2.28 -4.14
CA ILE A 183 7.89 3.26 -4.88
C ILE A 183 7.88 2.91 -6.38
N SER A 184 8.19 1.66 -6.74
CA SER A 184 8.22 1.22 -8.14
C SER A 184 6.87 1.42 -8.84
N VAL A 185 5.75 1.04 -8.20
CA VAL A 185 4.42 1.25 -8.79
C VAL A 185 4.11 2.74 -8.90
N SER A 186 4.43 3.54 -7.88
CA SER A 186 4.18 4.98 -7.92
C SER A 186 4.95 5.69 -9.06
N GLN A 187 6.18 5.26 -9.37
CA GLN A 187 6.99 5.83 -10.46
C GLN A 187 6.29 5.70 -11.83
N ASN A 188 5.49 4.64 -12.02
CA ASN A 188 4.71 4.43 -13.24
C ASN A 188 3.44 5.30 -13.29
N LEU A 189 3.10 6.02 -12.22
CA LEU A 189 1.87 6.80 -12.06
C LEU A 189 2.13 8.31 -11.93
N THR A 190 3.32 8.78 -12.32
CA THR A 190 3.85 10.16 -12.12
C THR A 190 3.02 11.28 -12.75
N LYS A 191 2.07 10.98 -13.64
CA LYS A 191 1.14 11.97 -14.19
C LYS A 191 0.03 12.39 -13.20
N ASN A 192 -0.07 11.75 -12.04
CA ASN A 192 -1.06 12.07 -11.01
C ASN A 192 -0.40 12.87 -9.86
N HIS A 193 -0.80 14.14 -9.69
CA HIS A 193 -0.26 15.03 -8.65
C HIS A 193 -0.38 14.47 -7.22
N ASN A 194 -1.44 13.70 -6.91
CA ASN A 194 -1.57 13.06 -5.60
C ASN A 194 -0.44 12.04 -5.37
N ILE A 195 -0.11 11.26 -6.41
CA ILE A 195 0.95 10.25 -6.34
C ILE A 195 2.33 10.90 -6.15
N GLU A 196 2.58 12.06 -6.74
CA GLU A 196 3.82 12.81 -6.52
C GLU A 196 3.99 13.19 -5.04
N SER A 197 2.91 13.62 -4.38
CA SER A 197 2.93 13.93 -2.94
C SER A 197 3.22 12.69 -2.07
N ILE A 198 2.72 11.53 -2.49
CA ILE A 198 2.95 10.25 -1.83
C ILE A 198 4.40 9.79 -2.02
N GLN A 199 4.95 9.96 -3.21
CA GLN A 199 6.37 9.69 -3.48
C GLN A 199 7.27 10.51 -2.57
N LYS A 200 7.01 11.81 -2.43
CA LYS A 200 7.78 12.70 -1.52
C LYS A 200 7.80 12.19 -0.06
N LYS A 201 6.84 11.35 0.34
CA LYS A 201 6.83 10.68 1.65
C LYS A 201 7.46 9.28 1.65
N LEU A 202 7.28 8.50 0.58
CA LEU A 202 7.86 7.15 0.47
C LEU A 202 9.39 7.15 0.42
N TYR A 203 9.99 8.05 -0.36
CA TYR A 203 11.44 8.07 -0.57
C TYR A 203 12.24 8.31 0.72
N PRO A 204 11.91 9.31 1.57
CA PRO A 204 12.60 9.49 2.84
C PRO A 204 12.47 8.28 3.77
N LEU A 205 11.31 7.62 3.81
CA LEU A 205 11.10 6.43 4.63
C LEU A 205 11.97 5.25 4.16
N ALA A 206 12.06 5.03 2.84
CA ALA A 206 12.91 4.00 2.27
C ALA A 206 14.40 4.32 2.47
N SER A 207 14.81 5.57 2.32
CA SER A 207 16.19 6.01 2.61
C SER A 207 16.56 5.73 4.07
N LYS A 208 15.69 6.13 5.02
CA LYS A 208 15.89 5.88 6.46
C LYS A 208 15.94 4.39 6.80
N ALA A 209 15.12 3.56 6.15
CA ALA A 209 15.16 2.12 6.32
C ALA A 209 16.45 1.50 5.74
N VAL A 210 16.94 1.98 4.61
CA VAL A 210 18.22 1.52 4.06
C VAL A 210 19.36 1.89 5.01
N GLU A 211 19.41 3.14 5.46
CA GLU A 211 20.43 3.64 6.37
C GLU A 211 20.47 2.85 7.68
N TYR A 212 19.31 2.63 8.30
CA TYR A 212 19.21 1.83 9.52
C TYR A 212 19.77 0.42 9.34
N ALA A 213 19.46 -0.23 8.21
CA ALA A 213 19.93 -1.58 7.93
C ALA A 213 21.46 -1.65 7.76
N GLU A 214 22.05 -0.61 7.17
CA GLU A 214 23.50 -0.52 7.00
C GLU A 214 24.23 -0.25 8.31
N GLN A 215 23.72 0.67 9.12
CA GLN A 215 24.26 1.00 10.45
C GLN A 215 24.22 -0.20 11.42
N ASN A 216 23.24 -1.09 11.27
CA ASN A 216 23.07 -2.27 12.11
C ASN A 216 23.66 -3.55 11.49
N HIS A 217 24.55 -3.41 10.49
CA HIS A 217 25.22 -4.53 9.81
C HIS A 217 24.28 -5.63 9.28
N MET A 218 23.05 -5.26 8.90
CA MET A 218 22.08 -6.18 8.30
C MET A 218 22.37 -6.45 6.82
N ASN A 219 23.48 -5.94 6.29
CA ASN A 219 23.89 -6.06 4.89
C ASN A 219 24.53 -7.43 4.58
N THR A 220 23.85 -8.51 4.92
CA THR A 220 24.30 -9.89 4.64
C THR A 220 23.24 -10.69 3.89
N GLY A 221 23.68 -11.68 3.12
CA GLY A 221 22.81 -12.64 2.42
C GLY A 221 21.72 -11.97 1.57
N ARG A 222 20.45 -12.36 1.82
CA ARG A 222 19.29 -11.85 1.07
C ARG A 222 18.98 -10.38 1.34
N MET A 223 19.25 -9.90 2.55
CA MET A 223 18.98 -8.50 2.93
C MET A 223 19.92 -7.55 2.18
N ALA A 224 21.17 -7.93 1.94
CA ALA A 224 22.11 -7.15 1.14
C ALA A 224 21.61 -6.88 -0.29
N ILE A 225 21.03 -7.90 -0.92
CA ILE A 225 20.44 -7.80 -2.26
C ILE A 225 19.26 -6.84 -2.22
N LEU A 226 18.37 -6.98 -1.24
CA LEU A 226 17.21 -6.12 -1.08
C LEU A 226 17.60 -4.65 -0.86
N ILE A 227 18.57 -4.38 0.02
CA ILE A 227 19.09 -3.03 0.27
C ILE A 227 19.62 -2.41 -1.03
N ARG A 228 20.41 -3.17 -1.79
CA ARG A 228 20.95 -2.73 -3.08
C ARG A 228 19.84 -2.39 -4.07
N ASP A 229 18.82 -3.23 -4.16
CA ASP A 229 17.70 -3.03 -5.10
C ASP A 229 16.88 -1.79 -4.71
N VAL A 230 16.63 -1.58 -3.41
CA VAL A 230 15.96 -0.34 -2.94
C VAL A 230 16.81 0.89 -3.24
N LYS A 231 18.14 0.83 -3.02
CA LYS A 231 19.04 1.95 -3.37
C LYS A 231 18.97 2.32 -4.84
N LYS A 232 18.98 1.33 -5.74
CA LYS A 232 18.83 1.58 -7.19
C LYS A 232 17.52 2.30 -7.51
N ILE A 233 16.42 1.83 -6.94
CA ILE A 233 15.11 2.47 -7.12
C ILE A 233 15.13 3.93 -6.62
N LEU A 234 15.76 4.19 -5.47
CA LEU A 234 15.89 5.52 -4.89
C LEU A 234 16.75 6.47 -5.74
N MET A 235 17.77 5.94 -6.43
CA MET A 235 18.64 6.72 -7.32
C MET A 235 17.98 7.05 -8.67
N GLY A 236 16.76 6.59 -8.92
CA GLY A 236 16.10 6.77 -10.22
C GLY A 236 16.72 5.91 -11.31
N ASP A 237 17.57 4.94 -10.96
CA ASP A 237 17.99 3.86 -11.85
C ASP A 237 16.78 2.98 -12.09
N VAL A 238 15.93 3.41 -13.01
CA VAL A 238 14.81 2.63 -13.52
C VAL A 238 15.43 1.40 -14.17
N LEU A 239 15.54 0.32 -13.40
CA LEU A 239 15.69 -0.99 -13.97
C LEU A 239 14.48 -1.18 -14.88
N THR A 240 14.71 -1.07 -16.18
CA THR A 240 13.83 -1.56 -17.24
C THR A 240 13.75 -3.10 -17.18
N SER A 241 13.61 -3.68 -15.98
CA SER A 241 13.33 -5.10 -15.80
C SER A 241 11.85 -5.34 -16.07
N LYS A 242 11.48 -5.25 -17.35
CA LYS A 242 10.36 -6.00 -17.90
C LYS A 242 10.56 -7.52 -17.77
N LYS A 243 11.73 -7.98 -17.31
CA LYS A 243 11.83 -9.25 -16.59
C LYS A 243 11.09 -9.07 -15.28
N GLU A 244 9.79 -9.32 -15.36
CA GLU A 244 9.01 -10.01 -14.34
C GLU A 244 9.68 -9.91 -12.97
N PHE A 245 9.11 -9.10 -12.08
CA PHE A 245 9.09 -9.41 -10.65
C PHE A 245 8.36 -10.77 -10.41
N ALA A 246 8.54 -11.76 -11.31
CA ALA A 246 8.50 -13.16 -10.93
C ALA A 246 9.41 -13.25 -9.70
N PRO A 247 8.91 -13.80 -8.59
CA PRO A 247 9.69 -13.87 -7.38
C PRO A 247 11.01 -14.54 -7.73
N ALA A 248 12.10 -13.78 -7.69
CA ALA A 248 13.45 -14.30 -7.80
C ALA A 248 13.80 -15.06 -6.50
N PHE A 249 12.94 -15.98 -6.08
CA PHE A 249 13.39 -17.26 -5.59
C PHE A 249 13.78 -18.06 -6.84
N ARG A 250 15.00 -17.83 -7.36
CA ARG A 250 15.75 -19.01 -7.77
C ARG A 250 15.69 -19.93 -6.56
N SER A 251 15.17 -21.13 -6.75
CA SER A 251 15.37 -22.22 -5.82
C SER A 251 16.88 -22.30 -5.55
N VAL A 252 17.34 -21.59 -4.52
CA VAL A 252 18.55 -22.00 -3.83
C VAL A 252 18.16 -23.37 -3.37
N SER A 253 18.67 -24.40 -4.04
CA SER A 253 18.62 -25.75 -3.53
C SER A 253 19.18 -25.63 -2.12
N LEU A 254 18.30 -25.69 -1.12
CA LEU A 254 18.72 -25.77 0.27
C LEU A 254 19.81 -26.85 0.28
N SER A 255 21.00 -26.47 0.75
CA SER A 255 22.05 -27.45 0.95
C SER A 255 21.48 -28.56 1.83
N ASN A 256 21.96 -29.79 1.68
CA ASN A 256 21.43 -30.93 2.45
C ASN A 256 21.40 -30.64 3.97
N THR A 257 22.30 -29.79 4.45
CA THR A 257 22.36 -29.27 5.83
C THR A 257 21.14 -28.42 6.22
N GLU A 258 20.66 -27.51 5.36
CA GLU A 258 19.51 -26.66 5.65
C GLU A 258 18.18 -27.43 5.54
N LYS A 259 18.11 -28.47 4.70
CA LYS A 259 16.98 -29.40 4.68
C LYS A 259 16.90 -30.23 5.95
N CYS A 260 18.04 -30.67 6.49
CA CYS A 260 18.11 -31.35 7.78
C CYS A 260 17.64 -30.46 8.94
N ILE A 261 18.03 -29.18 8.97
CA ILE A 261 17.62 -28.25 10.05
C ILE A 261 16.10 -27.99 9.99
N ALA A 262 15.54 -27.83 8.78
CA ALA A 262 14.08 -27.66 8.62
C ALA A 262 13.30 -28.91 9.06
N ALA A 263 13.79 -30.11 8.71
CA ALA A 263 13.19 -31.39 9.12
C ALA A 263 13.24 -31.58 10.65
N LEU A 264 14.39 -31.30 11.28
CA LEU A 264 14.57 -31.41 12.73
C LEU A 264 13.68 -30.41 13.49
N SER A 265 13.46 -29.20 12.96
CA SER A 265 12.55 -28.24 13.61
C SER A 265 11.08 -28.65 13.51
N SER A 266 10.67 -29.29 12.40
CA SER A 266 9.30 -29.76 12.20
C SER A 266 8.98 -30.97 13.08
N GLU A 267 9.95 -31.85 13.30
CA GLU A 267 9.81 -33.02 14.17
C GLU A 267 9.83 -32.64 15.66
N ALA A 268 10.62 -31.62 16.04
CA ALA A 268 10.59 -31.05 17.38
C ALA A 268 9.23 -30.39 17.72
N LEU A 269 8.62 -29.69 16.76
CA LEU A 269 7.30 -29.08 16.94
C LEU A 269 6.17 -30.11 17.02
N LEU A 270 6.24 -31.19 16.22
CA LEU A 270 5.26 -32.27 16.27
C LEU A 270 5.32 -33.03 17.61
N ASN A 271 6.54 -33.27 18.11
CA ASN A 271 6.75 -33.95 19.40
C ASN A 271 6.34 -33.07 20.60
N ALA A 272 6.48 -31.74 20.49
CA ALA A 272 5.99 -30.82 21.52
C ALA A 272 4.45 -30.83 21.64
N ASP A 273 3.74 -30.89 20.50
CA ASP A 273 2.27 -30.90 20.47
C ASP A 273 1.69 -32.23 21.02
N VAL A 274 2.35 -33.36 20.73
CA VAL A 274 1.98 -34.68 21.29
C VAL A 274 2.21 -34.72 22.80
N ARG A 275 3.29 -34.11 23.31
CA ARG A 275 3.59 -34.05 24.76
C ARG A 275 2.56 -33.19 25.51
N LEU A 276 2.14 -32.07 24.93
CA LEU A 276 1.12 -31.20 25.52
C LEU A 276 -0.25 -31.89 25.59
N LYS A 277 -0.65 -32.61 24.54
CA LYS A 277 -1.91 -33.39 24.55
C LYS A 277 -1.92 -34.51 25.58
N LYS A 278 -0.77 -35.12 25.87
CA LYS A 278 -0.64 -36.20 26.87
C LYS A 278 -0.62 -35.68 28.32
N MET A 279 -0.38 -34.38 28.53
CA MET A 279 -0.43 -33.74 29.84
C MET A 279 -1.80 -33.13 30.16
N SER A 280 -2.70 -32.99 29.17
CA SER A 280 -4.05 -32.44 29.33
C SER A 280 -5.15 -33.50 29.46
N SER A 281 -4.77 -34.75 29.70
CA SER A 281 -5.62 -35.94 29.92
C SER A 281 -5.10 -36.71 31.10
#